data_AF-U3A452-F1
#
_entry.id   AF-U3A452-F1
#
_cell.length_a   1.000
_cell.length_b   1.000
_cell.length_c   1.000
_cell.angle_alpha   90.00
_cell.angle_beta   90.00
_cell.angle_gamma   90.00
#
_symmetry.space_group_name_H-M   'P 1'
#
loop_
_entity.id
_entity.type
_entity.pdbx_description
1 polymer ?
#
loop_
_entity_poly.entity_id
_entity_poly.type
_entity_poly.pdbx_seq_one_letter_code
_entity_poly.pdbx_strand_id
1 'polypeptide(L)'
;MGNLSINEVMLEALNELEANGDIVISTTVPNVIVDKLIEACKQVSPISLSEIEFSAVKNAVNATCNGTKLDDSDFQTHIGLTKEELKVVAEKLGKAV
;
A
#
# COMPACT_ATOMS: atom_id res chain seq x y z
N MET A 1 -16.91 6.06 4.56
CA MET A 1 -16.73 5.49 3.22
C MET A 1 -15.51 4.60 3.32
N GLY A 2 -15.66 3.28 3.11
CA GLY A 2 -14.50 2.38 3.18
C GLY A 2 -13.52 2.74 2.06
N ASN A 3 -12.23 2.82 2.38
CA ASN A 3 -11.21 2.96 1.35
C ASN A 3 -11.25 1.71 0.47
N LEU A 4 -11.51 1.86 -0.82
CA LEU A 4 -11.37 0.78 -1.79
C LEU A 4 -9.90 0.38 -1.86
N SER A 5 -9.63 -0.92 -1.87
CA SER A 5 -8.29 -1.45 -2.14
C SER A 5 -7.87 -1.09 -3.56
N ILE A 6 -6.56 -1.03 -3.81
CA ILE A 6 -6.06 -0.73 -5.16
C ILE A 6 -6.53 -1.76 -6.20
N ASN A 7 -6.74 -3.02 -5.80
CA ASN A 7 -7.29 -4.05 -6.67
C ASN A 7 -8.71 -3.71 -7.13
N GLU A 8 -9.56 -3.24 -6.20
CA GLU A 8 -10.95 -2.86 -6.50
C GLU A 8 -10.97 -1.63 -7.41
N VAL A 9 -10.18 -0.60 -7.11
CA VAL A 9 -10.09 0.61 -7.94
C VAL A 9 -9.62 0.30 -9.36
N MET A 10 -8.60 -0.56 -9.51
CA MET A 10 -8.09 -0.94 -10.82
C MET A 10 -9.08 -1.78 -11.62
N LEU A 11 -9.81 -2.68 -10.95
CA LEU A 11 -10.84 -3.49 -11.60
C LEU A 11 -12.02 -2.62 -12.07
N GLU A 12 -12.47 -1.67 -11.26
CA GLU A 12 -13.51 -0.71 -11.65
C GLU A 12 -13.09 0.11 -12.86
N ALA A 13 -11.87 0.66 -12.86
CA ALA A 13 -11.34 1.42 -14.00
C ALA A 13 -11.26 0.58 -15.29
N LEU A 14 -10.85 -0.69 -15.20
CA LEU A 14 -10.83 -1.58 -16.36
C LEU A 14 -12.23 -1.86 -16.92
N ASN A 15 -13.21 -2.08 -16.03
CA ASN A 15 -14.60 -2.30 -16.44
C ASN A 15 -15.19 -1.04 -17.10
N GLU A 16 -14.87 0.16 -16.61
CA GLU A 16 -15.29 1.42 -17.23
C GLU A 16 -14.68 1.60 -18.63
N LEU A 17 -13.39 1.32 -18.78
CA LEU A 17 -12.71 1.39 -20.09
C LEU A 17 -13.30 0.38 -21.08
N GLU A 18 -13.61 -0.83 -20.64
CA GLU A 18 -14.27 -1.82 -21.50
C GLU A 18 -15.70 -1.39 -21.88
N ALA A 19 -16.47 -0.86 -20.93
CA ALA A 19 -17.83 -0.37 -21.17
C ALA A 19 -17.86 0.83 -22.14
N ASN A 20 -16.83 1.68 -22.11
CA ASN A 20 -16.66 2.79 -23.03
C ASN A 20 -16.16 2.35 -24.42
N GLY A 21 -15.72 1.09 -24.57
CA GLY A 21 -15.14 0.57 -25.80
C GLY A 21 -13.69 1.02 -26.04
N ASP A 22 -13.03 1.58 -25.03
CA ASP A 22 -11.62 1.99 -25.10
C ASP A 22 -10.69 0.77 -25.13
N ILE A 23 -11.10 -0.33 -24.48
CA ILE A 23 -10.42 -1.62 -24.46
C ILE A 23 -11.40 -2.77 -24.67
N VAL A 24 -10.87 -3.97 -24.92
CA VAL A 24 -11.62 -5.23 -24.93
C VAL A 24 -10.91 -6.23 -24.02
N ILE A 25 -11.62 -6.77 -23.02
CA ILE A 25 -11.08 -7.77 -22.10
C ILE A 25 -11.50 -9.15 -22.60
N SER A 26 -10.57 -9.87 -23.22
CA SER A 26 -10.84 -11.18 -23.83
C SER A 26 -10.71 -12.37 -22.88
N THR A 27 -10.21 -12.15 -21.65
CA THR A 27 -10.06 -13.20 -20.63
C THR A 27 -11.35 -13.36 -19.84
N THR A 28 -11.66 -14.60 -19.43
CA THR A 28 -12.76 -14.88 -18.49
C THR A 28 -12.37 -14.62 -17.03
N VAL A 29 -11.10 -14.26 -16.77
CA VAL A 29 -10.57 -13.98 -15.42
C VAL A 29 -9.92 -12.59 -15.41
N PRO A 30 -10.71 -11.50 -15.27
CA PRO A 30 -10.21 -10.12 -15.33
C PRO A 30 -9.16 -9.78 -14.25
N ASN A 31 -9.24 -10.42 -13.08
CA ASN A 31 -8.29 -10.17 -11.98
C ASN A 31 -6.83 -10.44 -12.37
N VAL A 32 -6.57 -11.34 -13.33
CA VAL A 32 -5.20 -11.60 -13.82
C VAL A 32 -4.59 -10.37 -14.49
N ILE A 33 -5.42 -9.52 -15.12
CA ILE A 33 -4.97 -8.26 -15.72
C ILE A 33 -4.66 -7.25 -14.61
N VAL A 34 -5.55 -7.12 -13.62
CA VAL A 34 -5.37 -6.24 -12.46
C VAL A 34 -4.05 -6.54 -11.74
N ASP A 35 -3.79 -7.82 -11.44
CA ASP A 35 -2.57 -8.25 -10.76
C ASP A 35 -1.31 -7.87 -11.54
N LYS A 36 -1.32 -8.06 -12.86
CA LYS A 36 -0.20 -7.69 -13.74
C LYS A 36 0.03 -6.18 -13.78
N LEU A 37 -1.03 -5.38 -13.85
CA LEU A 37 -0.93 -3.92 -13.87
C LEU A 37 -0.38 -3.40 -12.55
N ILE A 38 -0.88 -3.92 -11.43
CA ILE A 38 -0.38 -3.55 -10.10
C ILE A 38 1.09 -3.92 -9.96
N GLU A 39 1.50 -5.10 -10.42
CA GLU A 39 2.90 -5.52 -10.38
C GLU A 39 3.80 -4.60 -11.24
N ALA A 40 3.31 -4.13 -12.39
CA ALA A 40 4.02 -3.13 -13.18
C ALA A 40 4.13 -1.78 -12.44
N CYS A 41 3.05 -1.33 -11.79
CA CYS A 41 3.07 -0.09 -11.01
C CYS A 41 4.02 -0.16 -9.80
N LYS A 42 4.21 -1.35 -9.19
CA LYS A 42 5.19 -1.56 -8.12
C LYS A 42 6.63 -1.28 -8.53
N GLN A 43 6.95 -1.36 -9.83
CA GLN A 43 8.31 -1.08 -10.33
C GLN A 43 8.67 0.41 -10.23
N VAL A 44 7.67 1.29 -10.22
CA VAL A 44 7.87 2.75 -10.22
C VAL A 44 7.49 3.40 -8.89
N SER A 45 6.70 2.72 -8.06
CA SER A 45 6.30 3.22 -6.75
C SER A 45 6.05 2.05 -5.79
N PRO A 46 6.47 2.14 -4.52
CA PRO A 46 6.15 1.14 -3.50
C PRO A 46 4.67 1.26 -3.09
N ILE A 47 3.76 0.90 -3.99
CA ILE A 47 2.31 0.99 -3.82
C ILE A 47 1.77 -0.10 -2.86
N SER A 48 2.66 -0.81 -2.15
CA SER A 48 2.31 -2.05 -1.44
C SER A 48 2.14 -1.91 0.07
N LEU A 49 1.98 -0.69 0.59
CA LEU A 49 1.62 -0.51 2.00
C LEU A 49 0.12 -0.75 2.18
N SER A 50 -0.23 -1.70 3.05
CA SER A 50 -1.59 -1.80 3.57
C SER A 50 -1.94 -0.55 4.39
N GLU A 51 -3.22 -0.36 4.67
CA GLU A 51 -3.70 0.77 5.49
C GLU A 51 -3.02 0.81 6.87
N ILE A 52 -2.83 -0.36 7.49
CA ILE A 52 -2.14 -0.49 8.79
C ILE A 52 -0.68 -0.05 8.66
N GLU A 53 0.01 -0.51 7.61
CA GLU A 53 1.43 -0.17 7.38
C GLU A 53 1.61 1.31 7.08
N PHE A 54 0.72 1.89 6.28
CA PHE A 54 0.73 3.32 5.99
C PHE A 54 0.46 4.16 7.25
N SER A 55 -0.50 3.73 8.09
CA SER A 55 -0.77 4.37 9.38
C SER A 55 0.45 4.30 10.30
N ALA A 56 1.13 3.16 10.35
CA ALA A 56 2.33 2.99 11.15
C ALA A 56 3.48 3.89 10.70
N VAL A 57 3.70 4.02 9.39
CA VAL A 57 4.69 4.96 8.84
C VAL A 57 4.34 6.41 9.22
N LYS A 58 3.07 6.80 9.09
CA LYS A 58 2.62 8.14 9.52
C LYS A 58 2.87 8.38 11.01
N ASN A 59 2.56 7.40 11.86
CA ASN A 59 2.80 7.49 13.30
C ASN A 59 4.28 7.62 13.61
N ALA A 60 5.15 6.85 12.94
CA ALA A 60 6.60 6.92 13.09
C ALA A 60 7.16 8.28 12.68
N VAL A 61 6.72 8.83 11.56
CA VAL A 61 7.09 10.19 11.11
C VAL A 61 6.63 11.22 12.13
N ASN A 62 5.38 11.14 12.59
CA ASN A 62 4.84 12.08 13.58
C ASN A 62 5.59 12.03 14.92
N ALA A 63 5.89 10.83 15.44
CA ALA A 63 6.67 10.66 16.66
C ALA A 63 8.06 11.29 16.53
N THR A 64 8.72 11.07 15.39
CA THR A 64 10.04 11.64 15.10
C THR A 64 9.99 13.17 15.00
N CYS A 65 9.05 13.72 14.23
CA CYS A 65 8.91 15.17 14.04
C CYS A 65 8.52 15.92 15.32
N ASN A 66 7.77 15.27 16.22
CA ASN A 66 7.38 15.84 17.50
C ASN A 66 8.43 15.62 18.61
N GLY A 67 9.55 14.96 18.31
CA GLY A 67 10.61 14.68 19.28
C GLY A 67 10.23 13.66 20.36
N THR A 68 9.22 12.83 20.09
CA THR A 68 8.81 11.75 20.99
C THR A 68 9.94 10.73 21.08
N LYS A 69 10.44 10.48 22.29
CA LYS A 69 11.37 9.40 22.56
C LYS A 69 10.57 8.15 22.91
N LEU A 70 10.59 7.18 22.00
CA LEU A 70 9.99 5.87 22.21
C LEU A 70 11.06 4.91 22.72
N ASP A 71 10.71 4.13 23.72
CA ASP A 71 11.48 2.97 24.17
C ASP A 71 10.84 1.67 23.68
N ASP A 72 11.43 0.53 24.02
CA ASP A 72 10.95 -0.77 23.53
C ASP A 72 9.55 -1.11 24.05
N SER A 73 9.15 -0.56 25.19
CA SER A 73 7.88 -0.84 25.85
C SER A 73 6.72 -0.06 25.25
N ASP A 74 6.96 1.16 24.77
CA ASP A 74 5.93 2.03 24.24
C ASP A 74 5.89 2.06 22.69
N PHE A 75 6.94 1.56 22.02
CA PHE A 75 7.07 1.58 20.57
C PHE A 75 5.83 1.04 19.85
N GLN A 76 5.42 -0.20 20.15
CA GLN A 76 4.30 -0.82 19.45
C GLN A 76 2.98 -0.08 19.70
N THR A 77 2.79 0.47 20.90
CA THR A 77 1.59 1.23 21.26
C THR A 77 1.50 2.53 20.46
N HIS A 78 2.62 3.22 20.26
CA HIS A 78 2.66 4.49 19.55
C HIS A 78 2.70 4.34 18.03
N ILE A 79 3.40 3.32 17.53
CA ILE A 79 3.58 3.08 16.10
C ILE A 79 2.41 2.26 15.54
N GLY A 80 1.87 1.33 16.32
CA GLY A 80 0.86 0.36 15.89
C GLY A 80 1.45 -0.91 15.28
N LEU A 81 2.78 -0.99 15.14
CA LEU A 81 3.55 -2.15 14.70
C LEU A 81 4.75 -2.36 15.61
N THR A 82 5.22 -3.61 15.70
CA THR A 82 6.52 -3.94 16.29
C THR A 82 7.67 -3.38 15.45
N LYS A 83 8.88 -3.34 16.01
CA LYS A 83 10.08 -2.89 15.28
C LYS A 83 10.38 -3.77 14.08
N GLU A 84 10.19 -5.07 14.24
CA GLU A 84 10.40 -6.08 13.20
C GLU A 84 9.41 -5.90 12.05
N GLU A 85 8.13 -5.67 12.35
CA GLU A 85 7.11 -5.37 11.34
C GLU A 85 7.38 -4.03 10.65
N LEU A 86 7.71 -2.98 11.40
CA LEU A 86 8.03 -1.68 10.79
C LEU A 86 9.27 -1.76 9.89
N LYS A 87 10.25 -2.62 10.22
CA LYS A 87 11.40 -2.86 9.36
C LYS A 87 10.99 -3.47 8.02
N VAL A 88 10.10 -4.46 8.01
CA VAL A 88 9.56 -5.03 6.76
C VAL A 88 8.82 -3.95 5.95
N VAL A 89 8.06 -3.07 6.63
CA VAL A 89 7.38 -1.94 6.00
C VAL A 89 8.38 -0.94 5.40
N ALA A 90 9.46 -0.64 6.10
CA ALA A 90 10.52 0.24 5.60
C ALA A 90 11.20 -0.35 4.37
N GLU A 91 11.45 -1.67 4.34
CA GLU A 91 12.00 -2.37 3.17
C GLU A 91 11.06 -2.28 1.96
N LYS A 92 9.74 -2.30 2.17
CA LYS A 92 8.75 -2.09 1.09
C LYS A 92 8.84 -0.69 0.49
N LEU A 93 9.17 0.33 1.28
CA LEU A 93 9.34 1.72 0.80
C LEU A 93 10.62 1.92 -0.02
N GLY A 94 11.50 0.92 -0.07
CA GLY A 94 12.79 0.94 -0.75
C GLY A 94 13.93 0.64 0.23
N LYS A 95 15.18 0.62 -0.26
CA LYS A 95 16.33 0.56 0.65
C LYS A 95 16.38 1.85 1.45
N ALA A 96 16.09 1.75 2.75
CA ALA A 96 16.38 2.80 3.70
C ALA A 96 17.88 3.18 3.61
N VAL A 97 18.15 4.47 3.47
CA VAL A 97 19.49 5.06 3.46
C VAL A 97 20.03 5.12 4.89
#